data_AF-Q8YR17-F1
#
_entry.id   AF-Q8YR17-F1
#
_cell.length_a   1.000
_cell.length_b   1.000
_cell.length_c   1.000
_cell.angle_alpha   90.00
_cell.angle_beta   90.00
_cell.angle_gamma   90.00
#
_symmetry.space_group_name_H-M   'P 1'
#
loop_
_entity.id
_entity.type
_entity.pdbx_description
1 polymer ?
#
loop_
_entity_poly.entity_id
_entity_poly.type
_entity_poly.pdbx_seq_one_letter_code
_entity_poly.pdbx_strand_id
1 'polypeptide(L)'
;MSEICYYRSVKSLAMWKAGTQQQAIPSPDHANRYLRDIKEGKGFPSLWLASCSEDLEKIALGMLLLKGHLDTVNFIGFKESCFSNVGLIVNHVKDTSFPISGVGNLHYELCTSDDTQLIPAIELFLKGNGFFEEFVKSQPDKNNMRKIAARYINEVNQQYQAKAIEWGKQYLE
;
A
#
# COMPACT_ATOMS: atom_id res chain seq x y z
N MET A 1 20.65 -5.70 -8.30
CA MET A 1 19.67 -4.59 -8.18
C MET A 1 18.40 -5.21 -7.64
N SER A 2 17.85 -4.69 -6.53
CA SER A 2 16.54 -5.11 -6.04
C SER A 2 15.50 -4.76 -7.08
N GLU A 3 14.57 -5.67 -7.33
CA GLU A 3 13.52 -5.47 -8.33
C GLU A 3 12.52 -4.43 -7.79
N ILE A 4 12.23 -3.40 -8.58
CA ILE A 4 11.29 -2.34 -8.23
C ILE A 4 9.92 -2.96 -8.01
N CYS A 5 9.29 -2.62 -6.88
CA CYS A 5 7.99 -3.15 -6.49
C CYS A 5 7.00 -2.02 -6.27
N TYR A 6 5.84 -2.16 -6.89
CA TYR A 6 4.70 -1.34 -6.58
C TYR A 6 3.89 -2.00 -5.46
N TYR A 7 3.35 -1.20 -4.55
CA TYR A 7 2.60 -1.66 -3.39
C TYR A 7 1.22 -1.04 -3.36
N ARG A 8 0.23 -1.86 -3.00
CA ARG A 8 -1.14 -1.41 -2.78
C ARG A 8 -1.57 -1.69 -1.36
N SER A 9 -2.15 -0.69 -0.70
CA SER A 9 -2.82 -0.94 0.58
C SER A 9 -4.16 -1.64 0.38
N VAL A 10 -4.39 -2.68 1.17
CA VAL A 10 -5.60 -3.51 1.12
C VAL A 10 -6.21 -3.65 2.50
N LYS A 11 -7.49 -3.99 2.59
CA LYS A 11 -8.15 -4.21 3.88
C LYS A 11 -7.77 -5.54 4.53
N SER A 12 -7.61 -6.60 3.74
CA SER A 12 -7.50 -7.96 4.28
C SER A 12 -6.44 -8.78 3.55
N LEU A 13 -5.26 -8.96 4.16
CA LEU A 13 -4.25 -9.88 3.62
C LEU A 13 -4.76 -11.32 3.49
N ALA A 14 -5.63 -11.76 4.40
CA ALA A 14 -6.18 -13.12 4.35
C ALA A 14 -6.98 -13.38 3.06
N MET A 15 -7.78 -12.40 2.63
CA MET A 15 -8.51 -12.48 1.36
C MET A 15 -7.55 -12.66 0.18
N TRP A 16 -6.48 -11.88 0.13
CA TRP A 16 -5.51 -11.93 -0.96
C TRP A 16 -4.64 -13.19 -0.92
N LYS A 17 -4.20 -13.63 0.27
CA LYS A 17 -3.49 -14.89 0.48
C LYS A 17 -4.26 -16.10 -0.07
N ALA A 18 -5.57 -16.16 0.17
CA ALA A 18 -6.40 -17.26 -0.33
C ALA A 18 -6.40 -17.35 -1.86
N GLY A 19 -6.47 -16.21 -2.55
CA GLY A 19 -6.40 -16.16 -4.01
C GLY A 19 -5.01 -16.50 -4.55
N THR A 20 -3.94 -15.99 -3.93
CA THR A 20 -2.56 -16.29 -4.33
C THR A 20 -2.22 -17.77 -4.16
N GLN A 21 -2.68 -18.41 -3.08
CA GLN A 21 -2.49 -19.85 -2.86
C GLN A 21 -3.17 -20.71 -3.95
N GLN A 22 -4.30 -20.22 -4.48
CA GLN A 22 -5.02 -20.88 -5.57
C GLN A 22 -4.55 -20.43 -6.95
N GLN A 23 -3.69 -19.40 -7.03
CA GLN A 23 -3.28 -18.72 -8.25
C GLN A 23 -4.47 -18.28 -9.13
N ALA A 24 -5.63 -18.03 -8.53
CA ALA A 24 -6.88 -17.73 -9.21
C ALA A 24 -7.88 -17.05 -8.26
N ILE A 25 -8.89 -16.40 -8.84
CA ILE A 25 -10.01 -15.86 -8.06
C ILE A 25 -10.90 -17.04 -7.62
N PRO A 26 -11.10 -17.28 -6.31
CA PRO A 26 -11.79 -18.49 -5.85
C PRO A 26 -13.28 -18.57 -6.22
N SER A 27 -13.96 -17.43 -6.33
CA SER A 27 -15.37 -17.36 -6.74
C SER A 27 -15.75 -15.96 -7.25
N PRO A 28 -16.90 -15.78 -7.93
CA PRO A 28 -17.39 -14.46 -8.33
C PRO A 28 -17.54 -13.47 -7.15
N ASP A 29 -17.94 -13.95 -5.97
CA ASP A 29 -18.01 -13.11 -4.77
C ASP A 29 -16.65 -12.60 -4.33
N HIS A 30 -15.60 -13.43 -4.48
CA HIS A 30 -14.22 -12.98 -4.23
C HIS A 30 -13.79 -11.92 -5.23
N ALA A 31 -14.13 -12.06 -6.52
CA ALA A 31 -13.86 -11.05 -7.55
C ALA A 31 -14.42 -9.68 -7.14
N ASN A 32 -15.71 -9.66 -6.74
CA ASN A 32 -16.38 -8.44 -6.28
C ASN A 32 -15.75 -7.83 -5.02
N ARG A 33 -15.28 -8.67 -4.10
CA ARG A 33 -14.58 -8.21 -2.90
C ARG A 33 -13.20 -7.63 -3.23
N TYR A 34 -12.43 -8.27 -4.11
CA TYR A 34 -11.15 -7.73 -4.60
C TYR A 34 -11.36 -6.38 -5.30
N LEU A 35 -12.34 -6.31 -6.21
CA LEU A 35 -12.69 -5.06 -6.90
C LEU A 35 -13.07 -3.96 -5.90
N ARG A 36 -13.91 -4.25 -4.90
CA ARG A 36 -14.30 -3.28 -3.89
C ARG A 36 -13.12 -2.77 -3.07
N ASP A 37 -12.22 -3.66 -2.65
CA ASP A 37 -10.99 -3.32 -1.91
C ASP A 37 -10.03 -2.47 -2.79
N ILE A 38 -10.01 -2.73 -4.09
CA ILE A 38 -9.24 -1.96 -5.07
C ILE A 38 -9.85 -0.57 -5.33
N LYS A 39 -11.18 -0.44 -5.25
CA LYS A 39 -11.90 0.78 -5.63
C LYS A 39 -12.34 1.69 -4.48
N GLU A 40 -12.05 1.37 -3.22
CA GLU A 40 -12.72 1.99 -2.07
C GLU A 40 -12.47 3.50 -1.82
N GLY A 41 -11.83 4.22 -2.75
CA GLY A 41 -11.64 5.67 -2.73
C GLY A 41 -12.49 6.41 -3.76
N LYS A 42 -12.49 7.76 -3.70
CA LYS A 42 -13.16 8.63 -4.70
C LYS A 42 -12.37 8.79 -6.01
N GLY A 43 -11.48 7.86 -6.33
CA GLY A 43 -10.52 7.98 -7.42
C GLY A 43 -10.03 6.62 -7.92
N PHE A 44 -9.04 6.64 -8.79
CA PHE A 44 -8.43 5.43 -9.33
C PHE A 44 -7.68 4.65 -8.23
N PRO A 45 -7.52 3.33 -8.40
CA PRO A 45 -6.76 2.53 -7.44
C PRO A 45 -5.31 3.00 -7.31
N SER A 46 -4.94 3.52 -6.14
CA SER A 46 -3.57 3.96 -5.85
C SER A 46 -2.58 2.79 -5.70
N LEU A 47 -1.36 3.00 -6.19
CA LEU A 47 -0.18 2.16 -6.06
C LEU A 47 1.01 3.00 -5.62
N TRP A 48 1.97 2.40 -4.93
CA TRP A 48 3.14 3.08 -4.38
C TRP A 48 4.42 2.39 -4.79
N LEU A 49 5.31 3.10 -5.48
CA LEU A 49 6.56 2.56 -5.99
C LEU A 49 7.66 2.61 -4.92
N ALA A 50 7.87 1.52 -4.18
CA ALA A 50 8.93 1.48 -3.17
C ALA A 50 10.19 0.80 -3.74
N SER A 51 11.32 1.51 -3.70
CA SER A 51 12.61 1.00 -4.19
C SER A 51 13.40 0.25 -3.11
N CYS A 52 13.06 0.50 -1.85
CA CYS A 52 13.65 -0.13 -0.67
C CYS A 52 12.63 -0.27 0.47
N SER A 53 13.05 -0.89 1.58
CA SER A 53 12.21 -1.04 2.78
C SER A 53 11.86 0.29 3.44
N GLU A 54 12.75 1.28 3.40
CA GLU A 54 12.51 2.60 4.01
C GLU A 54 11.39 3.36 3.30
N ASP A 55 11.34 3.32 1.96
CA ASP A 55 10.24 3.90 1.19
C ASP A 55 8.91 3.30 1.65
N LEU A 56 8.86 1.97 1.77
CA LEU A 56 7.64 1.26 2.17
C LEU A 56 7.21 1.60 3.60
N GLU A 57 8.15 1.68 4.55
CA GLU A 57 7.88 2.13 5.92
C GLU A 57 7.29 3.54 5.95
N LYS A 58 7.85 4.48 5.17
CA LYS A 58 7.37 5.85 5.06
C LYS A 58 5.98 5.92 4.43
N ILE A 59 5.73 5.14 3.37
CA ILE A 59 4.41 5.03 2.74
C ILE A 59 3.39 4.51 3.76
N ALA A 60 3.72 3.44 4.50
CA ALA A 60 2.88 2.89 5.56
C ALA A 60 2.53 3.95 6.62
N LEU A 61 3.53 4.75 7.03
CA LEU A 61 3.37 5.79 8.04
C LEU A 61 2.47 6.91 7.56
N GLY A 62 2.66 7.37 6.33
CA GLY A 62 1.76 8.36 5.74
C GLY A 62 0.32 7.87 5.66
N MET A 63 0.09 6.62 5.24
CA MET A 63 -1.27 6.05 5.23
C MET A 63 -1.90 5.96 6.62
N LEU A 64 -1.13 5.53 7.61
CA LEU A 64 -1.58 5.46 8.99
C LEU A 64 -1.93 6.85 9.53
N LEU A 65 -1.11 7.88 9.26
CA LEU A 65 -1.34 9.26 9.67
C LEU A 65 -2.60 9.86 9.03
N LEU A 66 -2.74 9.69 7.70
CA LEU A 66 -3.90 10.15 6.92
C LEU A 66 -5.21 9.58 7.45
N LYS A 67 -5.26 8.26 7.61
CA LYS A 67 -6.49 7.57 8.04
C LYS A 67 -6.71 7.73 9.54
N GLY A 68 -5.66 7.67 10.33
CA GLY A 68 -5.64 7.99 11.76
C GLY A 68 -6.28 6.97 12.71
N HIS A 69 -7.29 6.24 12.23
CA HIS A 69 -8.07 5.25 12.98
C HIS A 69 -7.63 3.81 12.71
N LEU A 70 -6.66 3.59 11.82
CA LEU A 70 -6.17 2.24 11.54
C LEU A 70 -5.25 1.75 12.64
N ASP A 71 -5.34 0.45 12.95
CA ASP A 71 -4.37 -0.26 13.79
C ASP A 71 -3.36 -1.06 12.95
N THR A 72 -3.62 -1.23 11.66
CA THR A 72 -2.75 -1.97 10.75
C THR A 72 -2.86 -1.37 9.35
N VAL A 73 -1.72 -1.29 8.66
CA VAL A 73 -1.65 -1.01 7.23
C VAL A 73 -1.11 -2.27 6.56
N ASN A 74 -1.91 -2.84 5.67
CA ASN A 74 -1.58 -4.06 4.94
C ASN A 74 -1.23 -3.70 3.51
N PHE A 75 -0.15 -4.26 2.98
CA PHE A 75 0.26 -4.10 1.61
C PHE A 75 0.35 -5.42 0.85
N ILE A 76 0.08 -5.30 -0.44
CA ILE A 76 0.45 -6.30 -1.45
C ILE A 76 1.43 -5.64 -2.38
N GLY A 77 2.64 -6.19 -2.45
CA GLY A 77 3.68 -5.80 -3.38
C GLY A 77 3.62 -6.62 -4.66
N PHE A 78 3.96 -6.01 -5.78
CA PHE A 78 3.99 -6.64 -7.10
C PHE A 78 5.10 -6.02 -7.95
N LYS A 79 5.70 -6.86 -8.79
CA LYS A 79 6.77 -6.45 -9.71
C LYS A 79 6.17 -5.66 -10.86
N GLU A 80 6.93 -4.69 -11.39
CA GLU A 80 6.49 -3.87 -12.52
C GLU A 80 6.06 -4.71 -13.74
N SER A 81 6.78 -5.80 -14.01
CA SER A 81 6.50 -6.75 -15.09
C SER A 81 5.13 -7.42 -14.99
N CYS A 82 4.45 -7.35 -13.85
CA CYS A 82 3.08 -7.83 -13.73
C CYS A 82 2.10 -6.98 -14.56
N PHE A 83 2.35 -5.68 -14.76
CA PHE A 83 1.41 -4.77 -15.43
C PHE A 83 1.55 -4.66 -16.93
N SER A 84 2.73 -4.96 -17.48
CA SER A 84 3.01 -4.78 -18.91
C SER A 84 2.11 -5.63 -19.82
N ASN A 85 1.48 -6.68 -19.27
CA ASN A 85 0.74 -7.68 -20.05
C ASN A 85 -0.79 -7.48 -20.07
N VAL A 86 -1.33 -6.50 -19.35
CA VAL A 86 -2.80 -6.31 -19.20
C VAL A 86 -3.36 -5.06 -19.85
N GLY A 87 -2.53 -4.26 -20.53
CA GLY A 87 -2.99 -3.01 -21.14
C GLY A 87 -3.50 -1.98 -20.12
N LEU A 88 -3.18 -2.16 -18.83
CA LEU A 88 -3.50 -1.20 -17.79
C LEU A 88 -2.48 -0.07 -17.81
N ILE A 89 -2.98 1.16 -17.80
CA ILE A 89 -2.15 2.34 -17.73
C ILE A 89 -1.91 2.68 -16.26
N VAL A 90 -0.64 2.61 -15.86
CA VAL A 90 -0.18 3.07 -14.54
C VAL A 90 0.32 4.50 -14.70
N ASN A 91 -0.42 5.48 -14.19
CA ASN A 91 -0.04 6.88 -14.27
C ASN A 91 0.64 7.33 -12.99
N HIS A 92 1.72 8.08 -13.10
CA HIS A 92 2.34 8.75 -11.96
C HIS A 92 1.44 9.93 -11.53
N VAL A 93 0.98 9.90 -10.29
CA VAL A 93 0.08 10.90 -9.70
C VAL A 93 0.71 11.39 -8.41
N LYS A 94 1.73 12.24 -8.52
CA LYS A 94 2.44 12.79 -7.36
C LYS A 94 1.45 13.38 -6.34
N ASP A 95 1.53 12.92 -5.09
CA ASP A 95 0.76 13.45 -3.97
C ASP A 95 1.65 14.34 -3.10
N THR A 96 1.66 15.64 -3.39
CA THR A 96 2.40 16.64 -2.60
C THR A 96 1.80 16.90 -1.22
N SER A 97 0.58 16.43 -0.97
CA SER A 97 -0.12 16.60 0.31
C SER A 97 0.11 15.43 1.27
N PHE A 98 0.78 14.36 0.80
CA PHE A 98 1.04 13.18 1.58
C PHE A 98 1.83 13.51 2.86
N PRO A 99 1.57 12.82 4.01
CA PRO A 99 2.19 13.18 5.29
C PRO A 99 3.71 13.14 5.33
N ILE A 100 4.34 12.39 4.42
CA ILE A 100 5.79 12.29 4.29
C ILE A 100 6.18 12.69 2.87
N SER A 101 6.67 13.92 2.73
CA SER A 101 6.91 14.52 1.40
C SER A 101 7.91 13.74 0.55
N GLY A 102 8.87 13.06 1.19
CA GLY A 102 9.92 12.28 0.52
C GLY A 102 9.40 11.05 -0.26
N VAL A 103 8.17 10.61 -0.01
CA VAL A 103 7.54 9.49 -0.74
C VAL A 103 6.31 9.90 -1.53
N GLY A 104 5.88 11.17 -1.48
CA GLY A 104 4.71 11.65 -2.24
C GLY A 104 4.89 11.55 -3.77
N ASN A 105 6.13 11.56 -4.25
CA ASN A 105 6.50 11.31 -5.66
C ASN A 105 6.56 9.82 -6.04
N LEU A 106 6.23 8.92 -5.12
CA LEU A 106 6.17 7.48 -5.37
C LEU A 106 4.72 7.01 -5.61
N HIS A 107 3.75 7.93 -5.69
CA HIS A 107 2.33 7.62 -5.85
C HIS A 107 1.94 7.50 -7.32
N TYR A 108 1.32 6.36 -7.66
CA TYR A 108 0.79 6.04 -8.97
C TYR A 108 -0.67 5.62 -8.88
N GLU A 109 -1.39 5.63 -9.99
CA GLU A 109 -2.78 5.20 -10.08
C GLU A 109 -3.02 4.29 -11.28
N LEU A 110 -3.87 3.28 -11.09
CA LEU A 110 -4.41 2.44 -12.16
C LEU A 110 -5.56 3.17 -12.86
N CYS A 111 -5.28 3.81 -13.99
CA CYS A 111 -6.30 4.59 -14.71
C CYS A 111 -7.11 3.71 -15.66
N THR A 112 -8.32 3.31 -15.25
CA THR A 112 -9.33 2.70 -16.13
C THR A 112 -10.74 3.10 -15.73
N SER A 113 -11.58 3.37 -16.73
CA SER A 113 -13.01 3.68 -16.56
C SER A 113 -13.91 2.44 -16.62
N ASP A 114 -13.34 1.26 -16.86
CA ASP A 114 -14.07 0.00 -17.02
C ASP A 114 -13.60 -1.02 -15.98
N ASP A 115 -14.49 -1.36 -15.03
CA ASP A 115 -14.21 -2.34 -13.98
C ASP A 115 -13.85 -3.72 -14.54
N THR A 116 -14.33 -4.05 -15.75
CA THR A 116 -14.00 -5.30 -16.43
C THR A 116 -12.50 -5.39 -16.71
N GLN A 117 -11.81 -4.26 -16.88
CA GLN A 117 -10.36 -4.20 -17.08
C GLN A 117 -9.58 -4.37 -15.77
N LEU A 118 -10.21 -4.10 -14.62
CA LEU A 118 -9.59 -4.32 -13.30
C LEU A 118 -9.61 -5.79 -12.87
N ILE A 119 -10.52 -6.61 -13.39
CA ILE A 119 -10.59 -8.04 -13.05
C ILE A 119 -9.33 -8.80 -13.54
N PRO A 120 -8.85 -8.63 -14.79
CA PRO A 120 -7.56 -9.16 -15.21
C PRO A 120 -6.38 -8.66 -14.36
N ALA A 121 -6.43 -7.42 -13.88
CA ALA A 121 -5.43 -6.88 -12.93
C ALA A 121 -5.41 -7.69 -11.63
N ILE A 122 -6.59 -8.02 -11.11
CA ILE A 122 -6.75 -8.86 -9.91
C ILE A 122 -6.13 -10.22 -10.12
N GLU A 123 -6.43 -10.88 -11.24
CA GLU A 123 -5.85 -12.18 -11.54
C GLU A 123 -4.32 -12.12 -11.60
N LEU A 124 -3.74 -11.06 -12.15
CA LEU A 124 -2.29 -10.87 -12.11
C LEU A 124 -1.76 -10.66 -10.70
N PHE A 125 -2.47 -9.95 -9.83
CA PHE A 125 -2.09 -9.84 -8.42
C PHE A 125 -2.06 -11.21 -7.73
N LEU A 126 -2.94 -12.12 -8.13
CA LEU A 126 -3.02 -13.47 -7.55
C LEU A 126 -2.01 -14.45 -8.18
N LYS A 127 -1.71 -14.30 -9.47
CA LYS A 127 -0.76 -15.15 -10.22
C LYS A 127 0.69 -14.68 -10.12
N GLY A 128 0.91 -13.40 -9.85
CA GLY A 128 2.23 -12.79 -9.72
C GLY A 128 2.94 -13.21 -8.42
N ASN A 129 4.27 -13.17 -8.44
CA ASN A 129 5.10 -13.39 -7.26
C ASN A 129 5.12 -12.13 -6.38
N GLY A 130 3.96 -11.80 -5.82
CA GLY A 130 3.79 -10.67 -4.91
C GLY A 130 4.21 -11.00 -3.48
N PHE A 131 4.43 -9.95 -2.68
CA PHE A 131 4.79 -10.06 -1.27
C PHE A 131 3.73 -9.40 -0.40
N PHE A 132 3.45 -9.99 0.76
CA PHE A 132 2.55 -9.41 1.75
C PHE A 132 3.37 -8.73 2.83
N GLU A 133 3.08 -7.46 3.07
CA GLU A 133 3.72 -6.68 4.11
C GLU A 133 2.66 -6.17 5.07
N GLU A 134 2.90 -6.36 6.36
CA GLU A 134 1.98 -5.96 7.42
C GLU A 134 2.68 -4.99 8.36
N PHE A 135 2.10 -3.80 8.51
CA PHE A 135 2.58 -2.76 9.39
C PHE A 135 1.58 -2.55 10.53
N VAL A 136 1.97 -2.92 11.75
CA VAL A 136 1.08 -2.89 12.91
C VAL A 136 1.39 -1.68 13.79
N LYS A 137 0.33 -1.01 14.27
CA LYS A 137 0.47 0.21 15.07
C LYS A 137 1.28 0.01 16.34
N SER A 138 1.03 -1.06 17.09
CA SER A 138 1.67 -1.27 18.39
C SER A 138 1.98 -2.75 18.67
N GLN A 139 2.91 -3.33 17.91
CA GLN A 139 3.48 -4.66 18.17
C GLN A 139 5.01 -4.64 17.98
N PRO A 140 5.84 -4.80 19.03
CA PRO A 140 7.30 -4.68 18.97
C PRO A 140 8.00 -5.63 17.98
N ASP A 141 7.50 -6.86 17.86
CA ASP A 141 8.13 -7.92 17.06
C ASP A 141 7.72 -7.90 15.58
N LYS A 142 6.97 -6.88 15.16
CA LYS A 142 6.55 -6.66 13.77
C LYS A 142 7.10 -5.33 13.25
N ASN A 143 6.76 -4.99 12.01
CA ASN A 143 6.96 -3.65 11.46
C ASN A 143 6.12 -2.62 12.25
N ASN A 144 6.66 -2.19 13.39
CA ASN A 144 5.98 -1.39 14.39
C ASN A 144 5.90 0.07 13.98
N MET A 145 4.69 0.55 13.68
CA MET A 145 4.50 1.89 13.17
C MET A 145 4.82 3.01 14.16
N ARG A 146 4.74 2.78 15.47
CA ARG A 146 5.18 3.76 16.47
C ARG A 146 6.70 3.91 16.45
N LYS A 147 7.44 2.81 16.28
CA LYS A 147 8.91 2.85 16.12
C LYS A 147 9.30 3.54 14.82
N ILE A 148 8.60 3.23 13.72
CA ILE A 148 8.78 3.89 12.43
C ILE A 148 8.45 5.38 12.52
N ALA A 149 7.39 5.76 13.23
CA ALA A 149 7.03 7.16 13.46
C ALA A 149 8.13 7.95 14.18
N ALA A 150 8.75 7.35 15.20
CA ALA A 150 9.89 7.95 15.89
C ALA A 150 11.11 8.10 14.96
N ARG A 151 11.41 7.06 14.18
CA ARG A 151 12.53 7.04 13.22
C ARG A 151 12.44 8.16 12.18
N TYR A 152 11.26 8.36 11.60
CA TYR A 152 11.05 9.32 10.49
C TYR A 152 10.36 10.61 10.91
N ILE A 153 10.37 10.96 12.20
CA ILE A 153 9.58 12.10 12.71
C ILE A 153 9.94 13.43 12.03
N ASN A 154 11.20 13.59 11.62
CA ASN A 154 11.71 14.79 10.96
C ASN A 154 11.32 14.89 9.48
N GLU A 155 10.82 13.80 8.90
CA GLU A 155 10.32 13.76 7.51
C GLU A 155 8.79 13.90 7.44
N VAL A 156 8.10 13.78 8.58
CA VAL A 156 6.66 14.01 8.68
C VAL A 156 6.38 15.50 8.58
N ASN A 157 5.48 15.89 7.69
CA ASN A 157 5.11 17.28 7.52
C ASN A 157 4.43 17.85 8.78
N GLN A 158 4.44 19.18 8.90
CA GLN A 158 3.99 19.89 10.12
C GLN A 158 2.54 19.55 10.53
N GLN A 159 1.65 19.28 9.57
CA GLN A 159 0.25 18.98 9.83
C GLN A 159 0.08 17.67 10.63
N TYR A 160 0.92 16.67 10.40
CA TYR A 160 0.83 15.36 11.03
C TYR A 160 1.86 15.13 12.15
N GLN A 161 2.82 16.05 12.31
CA GLN A 161 3.96 15.88 13.21
C GLN A 161 3.55 15.65 14.67
N ALA A 162 2.60 16.41 15.21
CA ALA A 162 2.14 16.24 16.60
C ALA A 162 1.61 14.83 16.87
N LYS A 163 0.89 14.25 15.91
CA LYS A 163 0.35 12.90 15.99
C LYS A 163 1.45 11.84 15.89
N ALA A 164 2.42 12.05 15.01
CA ALA A 164 3.58 11.17 14.88
C ALA A 164 4.44 11.18 16.16
N ILE A 165 4.61 12.35 16.82
CA ILE A 165 5.26 12.46 18.14
C ILE A 165 4.48 11.68 19.19
N GLU A 166 3.16 11.87 19.26
CA GLU A 166 2.30 11.17 20.22
C GLU A 166 2.45 9.66 20.11
N TRP A 167 2.44 9.13 18.88
CA TRP A 167 2.61 7.71 18.61
C TRP A 167 4.02 7.21 18.90
N GLY A 168 5.04 7.97 18.49
CA GLY A 168 6.45 7.61 18.65
C GLY A 168 7.01 7.84 20.04
N LYS A 169 6.28 8.48 20.97
CA LYS A 169 6.78 8.99 22.26
C LYS A 169 7.67 8.02 23.04
N GLN A 170 7.32 6.73 23.08
CA GLN A 170 8.06 5.70 23.81
C GLN A 170 9.39 5.28 23.15
N TYR A 171 9.72 5.84 21.98
CA TYR A 171 10.90 5.52 21.17
C TYR A 171 11.72 6.76 20.80
N LEU A 172 11.41 7.93 21.37
CA LEU A 172 12.07 9.22 21.07
C LEU A 172 13.23 9.55 22.04
N GLU A 173 13.95 8.54 22.51
CA GLU A 173 15.11 8.70 23.42
C GLU A 173 16.39 9.08 22.69
#